data_AF-A0A4R9C4C8-F1
#
_entry.id   AF-A0A4R9C4C8-F1
#
_cell.length_a   1.000
_cell.length_b   1.000
_cell.length_c   1.000
_cell.angle_alpha   90.00
_cell.angle_beta   90.00
_cell.angle_gamma   90.00
#
_symmetry.space_group_name_H-M   'P 1'
#
loop_
_entity.id
_entity.type
_entity.pdbx_description
1 polymer ?
#
loop_
_entity_poly.entity_id
_entity_poly.type
_entity_poly.pdbx_seq_one_letter_code
_entity_poly.pdbx_strand_id
1 'polypeptide(L)'
;MLTSYVVNTAELDDSKRRGILAKKFEATLDKRTSKVCRDHDQRIIPIDKIKIGVNAPPLHPYCRSHLSDMLEGLDYDSEDELMRMIEGKNNHISSGHGNKIYPINDNVVNNLNGPNVDNLTQAENDVLLKFNKELLIEARDSNNSMEVAFMFNGFEEKIYKIYGTESELDLGSFDYKYVLHNHPNNEFFSNKDLAYFATHPKTKLMGIVKHNGDILYLEKSKDFNFKKYYTEYNRAVKKFSSVIENNEQLGYNKVVREVLKKVKGLNVIGE
;
A
#
# COMPACT_ATOMS: atom_id res chain seq x y z
N MET A 1 -9.64 -21.96 5.79
CA MET A 1 -9.98 -20.53 5.77
C MET A 1 -11.44 -20.28 6.14
N LEU A 2 -12.40 -21.03 5.58
CA LEU A 2 -13.83 -20.85 5.92
C LEU A 2 -14.13 -20.91 7.43
N THR A 3 -13.52 -21.84 8.17
CA THR A 3 -13.78 -22.00 9.61
C THR A 3 -13.35 -20.80 10.46
N SER A 4 -12.13 -20.28 10.28
CA SER A 4 -11.66 -19.10 11.04
C SER A 4 -12.40 -17.82 10.66
N TYR A 5 -12.76 -17.66 9.38
CA TYR A 5 -13.56 -16.51 8.94
C TYR A 5 -14.94 -16.51 9.62
N VAL A 6 -15.62 -17.65 9.62
CA VAL A 6 -16.96 -17.78 10.23
C VAL A 6 -16.91 -17.58 11.75
N VAL A 7 -15.92 -18.14 12.44
CA VAL A 7 -15.76 -17.97 13.91
C VAL A 7 -15.53 -16.51 14.27
N ASN A 8 -14.54 -15.85 13.64
CA ASN A 8 -14.22 -14.45 13.96
C ASN A 8 -15.37 -13.50 13.58
N THR A 9 -16.18 -13.85 12.57
CA THR A 9 -17.39 -13.09 12.21
C THR A 9 -18.45 -13.23 13.30
N ALA A 10 -18.74 -14.46 13.75
CA ALA A 10 -19.72 -14.71 14.81
C ALA A 10 -19.31 -14.04 16.14
N GLU A 11 -18.02 -14.11 16.50
CA GLU A 11 -17.46 -13.44 17.68
C GLU A 11 -17.54 -11.91 17.57
N LEU A 12 -17.34 -11.35 16.37
CA LEU A 12 -17.50 -9.90 16.16
C LEU A 12 -18.94 -9.46 16.39
N ASP A 13 -19.92 -10.20 15.85
CA ASP A 13 -21.33 -9.89 16.01
C ASP A 13 -21.79 -10.04 17.47
N ASP A 14 -21.24 -11.01 18.19
CA ASP A 14 -21.46 -11.16 19.63
C ASP A 14 -20.90 -9.97 20.42
N SER A 15 -19.65 -9.59 20.17
CA SER A 15 -19.03 -8.44 20.85
C SER A 15 -19.75 -7.13 20.56
N LYS A 16 -20.28 -6.92 19.34
CA LYS A 16 -21.12 -5.77 19.01
C LYS A 16 -22.40 -5.74 19.85
N ARG A 17 -23.05 -6.89 20.04
CA ARG A 17 -24.25 -7.01 20.91
C ARG A 17 -23.93 -6.76 22.38
N ARG A 18 -22.72 -7.09 22.82
CA ARG A 18 -22.23 -6.83 24.19
C ARG A 18 -21.73 -5.40 24.43
N GLY A 19 -21.74 -4.53 23.40
CA GLY A 19 -21.28 -3.15 23.54
C GLY A 19 -19.77 -2.98 23.65
N ILE A 20 -19.00 -3.98 23.21
CA ILE A 20 -17.53 -3.88 23.16
C ILE A 20 -17.13 -2.78 22.19
N LEU A 21 -16.24 -1.88 22.59
CA LEU A 21 -15.85 -0.71 21.78
C LEU A 21 -14.69 -1.01 20.82
N ALA A 22 -13.79 -1.93 21.18
CA ALA A 22 -12.64 -2.31 20.36
C ALA A 22 -12.23 -3.75 20.62
N LYS A 23 -11.50 -4.34 19.67
CA LYS A 23 -10.83 -5.63 19.85
C LYS A 23 -9.33 -5.47 19.58
N LYS A 24 -8.53 -6.30 20.23
CA LYS A 24 -7.08 -6.40 20.04
C LYS A 24 -6.75 -7.58 19.14
N PHE A 25 -5.90 -7.37 18.15
CA PHE A 25 -5.37 -8.42 17.31
C PHE A 25 -4.26 -9.17 18.04
N GLU A 26 -4.35 -10.49 18.11
CA GLU A 26 -3.33 -11.33 18.77
C GLU A 26 -2.80 -12.38 17.80
N ALA A 27 -1.52 -12.23 17.45
CA ALA A 27 -0.81 -13.17 16.60
C ALA A 27 -0.25 -14.33 17.42
N THR A 28 -0.37 -15.56 16.91
CA THR A 28 0.41 -16.68 17.45
C THR A 28 1.88 -16.51 17.03
N LEU A 29 2.69 -15.85 17.85
CA LEU A 29 4.10 -15.54 17.57
C LEU A 29 5.00 -16.79 17.67
N ASP A 30 5.28 -17.41 16.53
CA ASP A 30 6.21 -18.51 16.37
C ASP A 30 6.91 -18.45 14.99
N LYS A 31 7.73 -19.45 14.68
CA LYS A 31 8.48 -19.52 13.40
C LYS A 31 7.58 -19.59 12.15
N ARG A 32 6.29 -19.88 12.31
CA ARG A 32 5.30 -20.03 11.24
C ARG A 32 4.30 -18.86 11.18
N THR A 33 4.35 -17.90 12.09
CA THR A 33 3.55 -16.67 11.94
C THR A 33 3.95 -16.01 10.63
N SER A 34 2.96 -15.52 9.87
CA SER A 34 3.26 -14.68 8.72
C SER A 34 3.81 -13.33 9.20
N LYS A 35 4.52 -12.63 8.31
CA LYS A 35 4.96 -11.27 8.58
C LYS A 35 3.75 -10.35 8.82
N VAL A 36 2.73 -10.44 7.96
CA VAL A 36 1.46 -9.71 8.09
C VAL A 36 0.83 -9.89 9.48
N CYS A 37 0.76 -11.11 10.01
CA CYS A 37 0.20 -11.31 11.35
C CYS A 37 1.10 -10.76 12.46
N ARG A 38 2.43 -10.81 12.32
CA ARG A 38 3.35 -10.19 13.28
C ARG A 38 3.19 -8.67 13.32
N ASP A 39 3.01 -8.04 12.17
CA ASP A 39 2.88 -6.59 12.05
C ASP A 39 1.53 -6.08 12.61
N HIS A 40 0.50 -6.93 12.58
CA HIS A 40 -0.79 -6.65 13.20
C HIS A 40 -0.84 -7.00 14.70
N ASP A 41 0.18 -7.64 15.25
CA ASP A 41 0.13 -8.10 16.65
C ASP A 41 -0.04 -6.94 17.62
N GLN A 42 -0.89 -7.14 18.62
CA GLN A 42 -1.27 -6.17 19.64
C GLN A 42 -1.98 -4.90 19.13
N ARG A 43 -2.31 -4.80 17.83
CA ARG A 43 -3.07 -3.67 17.29
C ARG A 43 -4.49 -3.65 17.85
N ILE A 44 -4.94 -2.48 18.31
CA ILE A 44 -6.31 -2.28 18.79
C ILE A 44 -7.14 -1.71 17.64
N ILE A 45 -8.26 -2.35 17.34
CA ILE A 45 -9.14 -2.04 16.21
C ILE A 45 -10.52 -1.67 16.78
N PRO A 46 -11.03 -0.45 16.53
CA PRO A 46 -12.39 -0.08 16.88
C PRO A 46 -13.42 -1.04 16.28
N ILE A 47 -14.44 -1.42 17.04
CA ILE A 47 -15.35 -2.50 16.67
C ILE A 47 -16.12 -2.24 15.37
N ASP A 48 -16.39 -0.96 15.07
CA ASP A 48 -17.07 -0.47 13.88
C ASP A 48 -16.15 -0.48 12.65
N LYS A 49 -14.83 -0.55 12.84
CA LYS A 49 -13.82 -0.61 11.78
C LYS A 49 -13.33 -2.03 11.48
N ILE A 50 -13.75 -3.05 12.24
CA ILE A 50 -13.32 -4.43 12.03
C ILE A 50 -13.94 -4.99 10.74
N LYS A 51 -13.07 -5.43 9.83
CA LYS A 51 -13.39 -6.15 8.59
C LYS A 51 -12.61 -7.48 8.59
N ILE A 52 -13.32 -8.57 8.92
CA ILE A 52 -12.76 -9.94 8.96
C ILE A 52 -12.16 -10.29 7.59
N GLY A 53 -10.92 -10.77 7.59
CA GLY A 53 -10.16 -11.10 6.39
C GLY A 53 -9.45 -9.93 5.72
N VAL A 54 -9.63 -8.69 6.20
CA VAL A 54 -8.99 -7.48 5.66
C VAL A 54 -8.03 -6.87 6.67
N ASN A 55 -8.53 -6.44 7.84
CA ASN A 55 -7.72 -5.89 8.93
C ASN A 55 -7.78 -6.73 10.21
N ALA A 56 -8.58 -7.79 10.17
CA ALA A 56 -8.79 -8.76 11.24
C ALA A 56 -8.63 -10.19 10.69
N PRO A 57 -8.22 -11.16 11.52
CA PRO A 57 -7.98 -12.52 11.06
C PRO A 57 -9.27 -13.16 10.51
N PRO A 58 -9.18 -14.09 9.55
CA PRO A 58 -7.95 -14.63 8.96
C PRO A 58 -7.39 -13.76 7.82
N LEU A 59 -6.17 -13.23 7.95
CA LEU A 59 -5.53 -12.36 6.93
C LEU A 59 -4.88 -13.13 5.77
N HIS A 60 -4.69 -14.43 5.91
CA HIS A 60 -4.03 -15.28 4.91
C HIS A 60 -4.46 -16.75 5.09
N PRO A 61 -4.18 -17.64 4.11
CA PRO A 61 -4.37 -19.07 4.29
C PRO A 61 -3.65 -19.59 5.54
N TYR A 62 -4.34 -20.42 6.33
CA TYR A 62 -3.84 -20.97 7.59
C TYR A 62 -3.45 -19.92 8.66
N CYS A 63 -4.06 -18.72 8.61
CA CYS A 63 -3.95 -17.74 9.68
C CYS A 63 -4.39 -18.35 11.02
N ARG A 64 -3.55 -18.20 12.05
CA ARG A 64 -3.78 -18.65 13.42
C ARG A 64 -3.96 -17.50 14.41
N SER A 65 -3.95 -16.26 13.92
CA SER A 65 -4.23 -15.09 14.73
C SER A 65 -5.72 -15.03 15.09
N HIS A 66 -6.03 -14.38 16.20
CA HIS A 66 -7.40 -14.20 16.69
C HIS A 66 -7.61 -12.76 17.18
N LEU A 67 -8.84 -12.45 17.55
CA LEU A 67 -9.19 -11.18 18.17
C LEU A 67 -9.62 -11.41 19.61
N SER A 68 -9.15 -10.54 20.50
CA SER A 68 -9.53 -10.51 21.91
C SER A 68 -10.32 -9.24 22.19
N ASP A 69 -11.41 -9.32 22.95
CA ASP A 69 -12.20 -8.14 23.32
C ASP A 69 -11.37 -7.22 24.24
N MET A 70 -11.48 -5.91 24.04
CA MET A 70 -10.97 -4.92 24.99
C MET A 70 -12.09 -4.60 25.99
N LEU A 71 -11.89 -4.90 27.26
CA LEU A 71 -12.87 -4.75 28.32
C LEU A 71 -12.55 -3.55 29.23
N GLU A 72 -13.54 -2.68 29.43
CA GLU A 72 -13.45 -1.57 30.39
C GLU A 72 -13.25 -2.12 31.82
N GLY A 73 -12.33 -1.50 32.57
CA GLY A 73 -11.92 -1.92 33.92
C GLY A 73 -10.98 -3.13 33.98
N LEU A 74 -10.62 -3.73 32.83
CA LEU A 74 -9.60 -4.77 32.73
C LEU A 74 -8.45 -4.36 31.81
N ASP A 75 -8.78 -3.90 30.60
CA ASP A 75 -7.80 -3.52 29.58
C ASP A 75 -7.60 -2.01 29.45
N TYR A 76 -8.60 -1.21 29.86
CA TYR A 76 -8.57 0.26 29.89
C TYR A 76 -9.56 0.78 30.94
N ASP A 77 -9.30 1.96 31.51
CA ASP A 77 -10.13 2.55 32.59
C ASP A 77 -11.15 3.59 32.09
N SER A 78 -11.02 4.06 30.84
CA SER A 78 -11.97 5.02 30.22
C SER A 78 -11.92 4.99 28.69
N GLU A 79 -13.00 5.44 28.02
CA GLU A 79 -13.01 5.57 26.55
C GLU A 79 -11.88 6.48 26.03
N ASP A 80 -11.54 7.57 26.75
CA ASP A 80 -10.44 8.46 26.40
C ASP A 80 -9.06 7.78 26.47
N GLU A 81 -8.89 6.84 27.42
CA GLU A 81 -7.70 6.00 27.47
C GLU A 81 -7.68 5.00 26.31
N LEU A 82 -8.80 4.36 26.02
CA LEU A 82 -8.92 3.44 24.88
C LEU A 82 -8.56 4.14 23.56
N MET A 83 -9.06 5.37 23.34
CA MET A 83 -8.73 6.17 22.16
C MET A 83 -7.23 6.50 22.10
N ARG A 84 -6.61 6.88 23.23
CA ARG A 84 -5.15 7.09 23.31
C ARG A 84 -4.36 5.82 23.07
N MET A 85 -4.85 4.65 23.48
CA MET A 85 -4.21 3.36 23.19
C MET A 85 -4.32 3.00 21.70
N ILE A 86 -5.46 3.30 21.07
CA ILE A 86 -5.64 3.15 19.62
C ILE A 86 -4.64 4.04 18.87
N GLU A 87 -4.51 5.31 19.25
CA GLU A 87 -3.55 6.25 18.66
C GLU A 87 -2.09 5.87 18.97
N GLY A 88 -1.80 5.46 20.20
CA GLY A 88 -0.47 5.14 20.69
C GLY A 88 0.09 3.81 20.19
N LYS A 89 -0.74 2.76 20.06
CA LYS A 89 -0.31 1.48 19.47
C LYS A 89 -0.24 1.51 17.95
N ASN A 90 -0.93 2.43 17.29
CA ASN A 90 -0.64 2.77 15.89
C ASN A 90 0.68 3.55 15.75
N ASN A 91 1.28 4.03 16.84
CA ASN A 91 2.54 4.80 16.87
C ASN A 91 3.76 4.05 17.46
N HIS A 92 3.62 2.80 17.92
CA HIS A 92 4.73 2.00 18.42
C HIS A 92 5.41 1.14 17.33
N ILE A 93 6.25 1.81 16.55
CA ILE A 93 7.59 1.40 16.06
C ILE A 93 7.71 -0.01 15.46
N SER A 94 7.49 -0.12 14.15
CA SER A 94 8.43 -0.84 13.28
C SER A 94 9.51 0.14 12.82
N SER A 95 10.76 -0.17 13.13
CA SER A 95 11.93 0.60 12.70
C SER A 95 11.95 0.78 11.17
N GLY A 96 11.84 2.04 10.72
CA GLY A 96 12.01 2.40 9.31
C GLY A 96 11.48 3.79 9.02
N HIS A 97 12.23 4.83 9.41
CA HIS A 97 11.87 6.22 9.21
C HIS A 97 11.44 6.58 7.77
N GLY A 98 10.13 6.81 7.63
CA GLY A 98 9.41 7.48 6.54
C GLY A 98 7.88 7.54 6.77
N ASN A 99 7.42 7.23 7.98
CA ASN A 99 6.07 6.81 8.34
C ASN A 99 5.05 7.96 8.50
N LYS A 100 5.10 8.97 7.64
CA LYS A 100 4.08 10.03 7.66
C LYS A 100 2.98 9.67 6.67
N ILE A 101 1.92 9.02 7.16
CA ILE A 101 0.68 8.87 6.42
C ILE A 101 -0.04 10.22 6.46
N TYR A 102 -0.15 10.89 5.32
CA TYR A 102 -1.00 12.07 5.20
C TYR A 102 -2.46 11.62 5.08
N PRO A 103 -3.42 12.19 5.83
CA PRO A 103 -4.82 11.83 5.64
C PRO A 103 -5.29 12.25 4.25
N ILE A 104 -6.03 11.37 3.56
CA ILE A 104 -6.67 11.69 2.28
C ILE A 104 -7.93 12.51 2.59
N ASN A 105 -7.93 13.79 2.23
CA ASN A 105 -9.08 14.67 2.46
C ASN A 105 -10.04 14.65 1.25
N ASP A 106 -11.32 14.94 1.49
CA ASP A 106 -12.34 15.00 0.42
C ASP A 106 -12.02 16.04 -0.65
N ASN A 107 -11.33 17.12 -0.27
CA ASN A 107 -10.98 18.19 -1.19
C ASN A 107 -10.00 17.73 -2.29
N VAL A 108 -9.00 16.94 -1.91
CA VAL A 108 -8.01 16.31 -2.81
C VAL A 108 -8.73 15.33 -3.72
N VAL A 109 -9.60 14.48 -3.18
CA VAL A 109 -10.37 13.50 -3.96
C VAL A 109 -11.31 14.19 -4.96
N ASN A 110 -11.95 15.30 -4.55
CA ASN A 110 -12.91 16.01 -5.39
C ASN A 110 -12.26 16.83 -6.50
N ASN A 111 -11.09 17.41 -6.24
CA ASN A 111 -10.36 18.24 -7.20
C ASN A 111 -9.16 17.52 -7.83
N LEU A 112 -9.13 16.19 -7.74
CA LEU A 112 -8.05 15.39 -8.30
C LEU A 112 -7.97 15.64 -9.81
N ASN A 113 -6.80 16.07 -10.26
CA ASN A 113 -6.47 16.22 -11.66
C ASN A 113 -5.12 15.56 -11.92
N GLY A 114 -4.91 15.05 -13.12
CA GLY A 114 -3.69 14.34 -13.48
C GLY A 114 -3.24 14.67 -14.89
N PRO A 115 -1.97 14.39 -15.21
CA PRO A 115 -1.50 14.51 -16.59
C PRO A 115 -2.18 13.44 -17.47
N ASN A 116 -2.37 13.76 -18.74
CA ASN A 116 -2.73 12.76 -19.73
C ASN A 116 -1.51 11.90 -20.09
N VAL A 117 -1.75 10.63 -20.39
CA VAL A 117 -0.78 9.72 -20.98
C VAL A 117 -1.02 9.71 -22.49
N ASP A 118 -0.03 10.16 -23.26
CA ASP A 118 -0.14 10.39 -24.71
C ASP A 118 -0.54 9.14 -25.51
N ASN A 119 -0.15 7.95 -25.04
CA ASN A 119 -0.47 6.68 -25.70
C ASN A 119 -1.87 6.14 -25.35
N LEU A 120 -2.67 6.90 -24.60
CA LEU A 120 -4.07 6.60 -24.29
C LEU A 120 -4.99 7.61 -24.99
N THR A 121 -6.19 7.15 -25.36
CA THR A 121 -7.24 8.05 -25.84
C THR A 121 -7.73 8.98 -24.71
N GLN A 122 -8.44 10.06 -25.05
CA GLN A 122 -9.01 10.94 -24.03
C GLN A 122 -9.96 10.18 -23.09
N ALA A 123 -10.81 9.31 -23.64
CA ALA A 123 -11.73 8.50 -22.84
C ALA A 123 -10.98 7.55 -21.88
N GLU A 124 -9.89 6.93 -22.32
CA GLU A 124 -9.05 6.10 -21.46
C GLU A 124 -8.33 6.92 -20.37
N ASN A 125 -7.87 8.13 -20.70
CA ASN A 125 -7.31 9.05 -19.69
C ASN A 125 -8.35 9.47 -18.66
N ASP A 126 -9.59 9.72 -19.07
CA ASP A 126 -10.69 10.05 -18.17
C ASP A 126 -10.99 8.87 -17.21
N VAL A 127 -11.01 7.64 -17.74
CA VAL A 127 -11.17 6.42 -16.92
C VAL A 127 -9.96 6.21 -16.00
N LEU A 128 -8.74 6.46 -16.47
CA LEU A 128 -7.53 6.37 -15.67
C LEU A 128 -7.55 7.36 -14.49
N LEU A 129 -7.95 8.61 -14.72
CA LEU A 129 -8.13 9.59 -13.65
C LEU A 129 -9.21 9.15 -12.66
N LYS A 130 -10.33 8.61 -13.16
CA LYS A 130 -11.37 8.03 -12.30
C LYS A 130 -10.82 6.89 -11.44
N PHE A 131 -9.99 5.99 -11.97
CA PHE A 131 -9.37 4.92 -11.18
C PHE A 131 -8.40 5.44 -10.13
N ASN A 132 -7.62 6.50 -10.40
CA ASN A 132 -6.78 7.13 -9.37
C ASN A 132 -7.63 7.74 -8.24
N LYS A 133 -8.78 8.34 -8.58
CA LYS A 133 -9.73 8.85 -7.59
C LYS A 133 -10.32 7.73 -6.73
N GLU A 134 -10.77 6.65 -7.36
CA GLU A 134 -11.29 5.46 -6.66
C GLU A 134 -10.23 4.80 -5.78
N LEU A 135 -8.97 4.80 -6.23
CA LEU A 135 -7.83 4.28 -5.49
C LEU A 135 -7.58 5.07 -4.20
N LEU A 136 -7.60 6.41 -4.25
CA LEU A 136 -7.50 7.23 -3.03
C LEU A 136 -8.66 6.97 -2.06
N ILE A 137 -9.89 6.86 -2.58
CA ILE A 137 -11.06 6.54 -1.76
C ILE A 137 -10.90 5.17 -1.11
N GLU A 138 -10.46 4.16 -1.86
CA GLU A 138 -10.22 2.81 -1.34
C GLU A 138 -9.10 2.80 -0.28
N ALA A 139 -7.99 3.47 -0.53
CA ALA A 139 -6.91 3.61 0.44
C ALA A 139 -7.43 4.23 1.73
N ARG A 140 -8.18 5.34 1.64
CA ARG A 140 -8.76 6.03 2.78
C ARG A 140 -9.74 5.16 3.57
N ASP A 141 -10.75 4.61 2.89
CA ASP A 141 -11.95 4.03 3.52
C ASP A 141 -11.80 2.54 3.84
N SER A 142 -10.92 1.85 3.12
CA SER A 142 -10.69 0.41 3.28
C SER A 142 -9.31 0.07 3.83
N ASN A 143 -8.32 0.96 3.73
CA ASN A 143 -6.96 0.69 4.21
C ASN A 143 -6.38 1.76 5.14
N ASN A 144 -7.19 2.58 5.79
CA ASN A 144 -6.73 3.62 6.73
C ASN A 144 -5.67 4.56 6.13
N SER A 145 -5.82 4.92 4.84
CA SER A 145 -4.86 5.71 4.07
C SER A 145 -3.47 5.04 3.93
N MET A 146 -3.35 3.72 4.08
CA MET A 146 -2.14 2.96 3.76
C MET A 146 -2.07 2.62 2.27
N GLU A 147 -0.98 1.99 1.83
CA GLU A 147 -0.75 1.60 0.44
C GLU A 147 -1.85 0.65 -0.08
N VAL A 148 -2.39 0.93 -1.24
CA VAL A 148 -3.32 0.09 -2.00
C VAL A 148 -2.86 0.10 -3.45
N ALA A 149 -3.00 -1.04 -4.14
CA ALA A 149 -2.74 -1.15 -5.57
C ALA A 149 -3.99 -1.59 -6.34
N PHE A 150 -4.24 -0.98 -7.48
CA PHE A 150 -5.19 -1.42 -8.50
C PHE A 150 -4.41 -1.99 -9.69
N MET A 151 -4.69 -3.24 -10.07
CA MET A 151 -4.05 -3.92 -11.19
C MET A 151 -5.10 -4.41 -12.20
N PHE A 152 -4.92 -4.10 -13.47
CA PHE A 152 -5.88 -4.42 -14.53
C PHE A 152 -5.23 -4.53 -15.92
N ASN A 153 -5.87 -5.23 -16.86
CA ASN A 153 -5.35 -5.39 -18.23
C ASN A 153 -6.04 -4.51 -19.28
N GLY A 154 -7.25 -4.02 -18.98
CA GLY A 154 -8.02 -3.10 -19.82
C GLY A 154 -8.94 -2.22 -18.98
N PHE A 155 -9.33 -1.06 -19.52
CA PHE A 155 -10.13 -0.05 -18.81
C PHE A 155 -11.58 -0.46 -18.54
N GLU A 156 -12.05 -1.52 -19.18
CA GLU A 156 -13.37 -2.12 -18.97
C GLU A 156 -13.28 -3.44 -18.18
N GLU A 157 -12.06 -3.89 -17.84
CA GLU A 157 -11.85 -5.15 -17.13
C GLU A 157 -11.93 -4.99 -15.61
N LYS A 158 -12.07 -6.12 -14.91
CA LYS A 158 -12.09 -6.14 -13.45
C LYS A 158 -10.73 -5.72 -12.88
N ILE A 159 -10.78 -4.78 -11.94
CA ILE A 159 -9.62 -4.35 -11.15
C ILE A 159 -9.34 -5.38 -10.05
N TYR A 160 -8.10 -5.86 -10.00
CA TYR A 160 -7.56 -6.61 -8.87
C TYR A 160 -6.96 -5.65 -7.85
N LYS A 161 -7.36 -5.78 -6.57
CA LYS A 161 -6.93 -4.88 -5.49
C LYS A 161 -5.94 -5.57 -4.58
N ILE A 162 -4.87 -4.89 -4.25
CA ILE A 162 -3.85 -5.33 -3.28
C ILE A 162 -3.79 -4.30 -2.16
N TYR A 163 -3.69 -4.76 -0.92
CA TYR A 163 -3.60 -3.92 0.26
C TYR A 163 -2.23 -4.11 0.89
N GLY A 164 -1.53 -2.99 1.10
CA GLY A 164 -0.23 -2.92 1.75
C GLY A 164 -0.31 -2.24 3.11
N THR A 165 0.86 -2.00 3.69
CA THR A 165 1.05 -1.25 4.94
C THR A 165 1.44 0.20 4.63
N GLU A 166 1.96 0.92 5.62
CA GLU A 166 2.49 2.28 5.42
C GLU A 166 3.72 2.35 4.48
N SER A 167 4.45 1.24 4.32
CA SER A 167 5.76 1.21 3.64
C SER A 167 5.99 -0.03 2.78
N GLU A 168 5.06 -0.99 2.80
CA GLU A 168 5.19 -2.24 2.05
C GLU A 168 3.92 -2.54 1.26
N LEU A 169 4.12 -2.81 -0.03
CA LEU A 169 3.09 -3.25 -0.96
C LEU A 169 3.64 -4.42 -1.78
N ASP A 170 3.09 -5.62 -1.59
CA ASP A 170 3.48 -6.79 -2.36
C ASP A 170 2.56 -6.93 -3.59
N LEU A 171 3.04 -6.42 -4.72
CA LEU A 171 2.33 -6.48 -6.00
C LEU A 171 2.24 -7.90 -6.59
N GLY A 172 2.86 -8.89 -5.94
CA GLY A 172 2.90 -10.28 -6.37
C GLY A 172 3.70 -10.48 -7.66
N SER A 173 3.56 -11.68 -8.25
CA SER A 173 4.28 -12.09 -9.46
C SER A 173 3.44 -12.04 -10.73
N PHE A 174 2.18 -11.60 -10.63
CA PHE A 174 1.27 -11.53 -11.77
C PHE A 174 1.50 -10.25 -12.56
N ASP A 175 1.68 -10.41 -13.87
CA ASP A 175 2.04 -9.33 -14.79
C ASP A 175 0.77 -8.73 -15.41
N TYR A 176 0.31 -7.61 -14.84
CA TYR A 176 -0.81 -6.83 -15.35
C TYR A 176 -0.32 -5.70 -16.25
N LYS A 177 -1.14 -5.30 -17.24
CA LYS A 177 -0.80 -4.23 -18.18
C LYS A 177 -0.72 -2.85 -17.50
N TYR A 178 -1.61 -2.58 -16.55
CA TYR A 178 -1.68 -1.33 -15.80
C TYR A 178 -1.63 -1.62 -14.30
N VAL A 179 -0.79 -0.87 -13.58
CA VAL A 179 -0.70 -0.89 -12.12
C VAL A 179 -0.83 0.54 -11.61
N LEU A 180 -1.72 0.78 -10.66
CA LEU A 180 -1.83 2.07 -9.97
C LEU A 180 -1.68 1.81 -8.48
N HIS A 181 -0.97 2.65 -7.75
CA HIS A 181 -0.93 2.59 -6.29
C HIS A 181 -0.82 4.00 -5.68
N ASN A 182 -1.16 4.14 -4.40
CA ASN A 182 -1.07 5.43 -3.70
C ASN A 182 0.20 5.50 -2.87
N HIS A 183 0.85 6.66 -2.77
CA HIS A 183 1.95 6.88 -1.84
C HIS A 183 1.50 7.72 -0.63
N PRO A 184 1.31 7.13 0.56
CA PRO A 184 0.81 7.84 1.74
C PRO A 184 1.69 8.98 2.23
N ASN A 185 2.98 8.92 1.92
CA ASN A 185 4.00 9.89 2.32
C ASN A 185 4.31 10.95 1.23
N ASN A 186 3.57 10.95 0.11
CA ASN A 186 3.78 11.82 -1.06
C ASN A 186 5.16 11.66 -1.72
N GLU A 187 5.82 10.52 -1.54
CA GLU A 187 7.11 10.25 -2.16
C GLU A 187 7.01 9.99 -3.67
N PHE A 188 8.14 10.14 -4.34
CA PHE A 188 8.31 9.73 -5.73
C PHE A 188 8.39 8.19 -5.84
N PHE A 189 8.46 7.64 -7.07
CA PHE A 189 8.69 6.20 -7.29
C PHE A 189 9.85 5.68 -6.43
N SER A 190 9.60 4.59 -5.72
CA SER A 190 10.59 3.87 -4.93
C SER A 190 11.45 2.95 -5.81
N ASN A 191 12.51 2.40 -5.20
CA ASN A 191 13.32 1.39 -5.87
C ASN A 191 12.54 0.08 -6.13
N LYS A 192 11.58 -0.25 -5.26
CA LYS A 192 10.71 -1.42 -5.44
C LYS A 192 9.77 -1.22 -6.63
N ASP A 193 9.21 -0.02 -6.79
CA ASP A 193 8.34 0.32 -7.93
C ASP A 193 9.10 0.19 -9.24
N LEU A 194 10.29 0.80 -9.30
CA LEU A 194 11.13 0.74 -10.49
C LEU A 194 11.56 -0.70 -10.81
N ALA A 195 11.94 -1.49 -9.80
CA ALA A 195 12.33 -2.87 -9.98
C ALA A 195 11.17 -3.75 -10.44
N TYR A 196 10.00 -3.64 -9.80
CA TYR A 196 8.77 -4.31 -10.23
C TYR A 196 8.47 -3.94 -11.68
N PHE A 197 8.38 -2.65 -11.96
CA PHE A 197 8.04 -2.17 -13.29
C PHE A 197 9.03 -2.74 -14.31
N ALA A 198 10.34 -2.59 -14.13
CA ALA A 198 11.31 -3.08 -15.11
C ALA A 198 11.27 -4.60 -15.32
N THR A 199 10.99 -5.39 -14.29
CA THR A 199 11.01 -6.87 -14.34
C THR A 199 9.73 -7.48 -14.89
N HIS A 200 8.64 -6.72 -14.97
CA HIS A 200 7.33 -7.17 -15.46
C HIS A 200 7.10 -6.70 -16.91
N PRO A 201 7.37 -7.54 -17.92
CA PRO A 201 7.38 -7.11 -19.32
C PRO A 201 6.01 -6.69 -19.87
N LYS A 202 4.88 -7.19 -19.33
CA LYS A 202 3.55 -6.80 -19.79
C LYS A 202 3.09 -5.48 -19.20
N THR A 203 3.55 -5.09 -18.01
CA THR A 203 3.21 -3.79 -17.43
C THR A 203 3.69 -2.65 -18.33
N LYS A 204 2.74 -1.87 -18.87
CA LYS A 204 3.02 -0.74 -19.77
C LYS A 204 2.98 0.59 -19.05
N LEU A 205 2.17 0.70 -18.00
CA LEU A 205 2.00 1.91 -17.23
C LEU A 205 1.93 1.56 -15.74
N MET A 206 2.68 2.29 -14.94
CA MET A 206 2.55 2.31 -13.49
C MET A 206 2.21 3.74 -13.05
N GLY A 207 1.15 3.93 -12.27
CA GLY A 207 0.75 5.22 -11.75
C GLY A 207 0.87 5.29 -10.24
N ILE A 208 1.36 6.42 -9.74
CA ILE A 208 1.30 6.78 -8.32
C ILE A 208 0.36 7.95 -8.16
N VAL A 209 -0.62 7.80 -7.27
CA VAL A 209 -1.40 8.92 -6.76
C VAL A 209 -0.95 9.27 -5.34
N LYS A 210 -0.51 10.50 -5.13
CA LYS A 210 -0.09 10.99 -3.83
C LYS A 210 -1.28 11.53 -3.05
N HIS A 211 -1.18 11.56 -1.72
CA HIS A 211 -2.25 12.07 -0.85
C HIS A 211 -2.41 13.59 -0.90
N ASN A 212 -1.44 14.31 -1.46
CA ASN A 212 -1.57 15.73 -1.81
C ASN A 212 -2.30 15.96 -3.15
N GLY A 213 -2.63 14.91 -3.89
CA GLY A 213 -3.33 14.97 -5.17
C GLY A 213 -2.45 14.92 -6.41
N ASP A 214 -1.12 14.95 -6.26
CA ASP A 214 -0.24 14.81 -7.42
C ASP A 214 -0.30 13.39 -7.97
N ILE A 215 -0.35 13.27 -9.29
CA ILE A 215 -0.31 11.99 -10.00
C ILE A 215 0.95 11.94 -10.86
N LEU A 216 1.70 10.85 -10.72
CA LEU A 216 2.87 10.54 -11.53
C LEU A 216 2.63 9.24 -12.27
N TYR A 217 2.97 9.19 -13.56
CA TYR A 217 3.00 7.94 -14.30
C TYR A 217 4.41 7.60 -14.74
N LEU A 218 4.70 6.30 -14.73
CA LEU A 218 5.88 5.69 -15.31
C LEU A 218 5.42 4.80 -16.47
N GLU A 219 5.86 5.13 -17.67
CA GLU A 219 5.47 4.46 -18.91
C GLU A 219 6.65 3.70 -19.53
N LYS A 220 6.39 2.47 -20.01
CA LYS A 220 7.28 1.74 -20.91
C LYS A 220 6.94 2.02 -22.36
N SER A 221 7.83 2.73 -23.05
CA SER A 221 7.76 2.86 -24.50
C SER A 221 8.22 1.60 -25.21
N LYS A 222 8.05 1.57 -26.54
CA LYS A 222 8.55 0.48 -27.41
C LYS A 222 10.08 0.36 -27.39
N ASP A 223 10.79 1.42 -26.99
CA ASP A 223 12.26 1.45 -26.93
C ASP A 223 12.83 0.86 -25.63
N PHE A 224 11.96 0.53 -24.66
CA PHE A 224 12.39 -0.04 -23.40
C PHE A 224 13.16 -1.36 -23.63
N ASN A 225 14.32 -1.47 -23.00
CA ASN A 225 15.16 -2.65 -23.09
C ASN A 225 15.64 -3.08 -21.70
N PHE A 226 15.17 -4.24 -21.24
CA PHE A 226 15.49 -4.76 -19.90
C PHE A 226 17.00 -4.93 -19.65
N LYS A 227 17.76 -5.38 -20.65
CA LYS A 227 19.22 -5.56 -20.50
C LYS A 227 19.94 -4.22 -20.31
N LYS A 228 19.51 -3.19 -21.03
CA LYS A 228 20.00 -1.81 -20.84
C LYS A 228 19.60 -1.27 -19.47
N TYR A 229 18.34 -1.45 -19.07
CA TYR A 229 17.87 -1.11 -17.72
C TYR A 229 18.76 -1.74 -16.65
N TYR A 230 18.95 -3.07 -16.71
CA TYR A 230 19.73 -3.81 -15.72
C TYR A 230 21.18 -3.32 -15.65
N THR A 231 21.77 -2.99 -16.81
CA THR A 231 23.13 -2.43 -16.89
C THR A 231 23.21 -1.06 -16.23
N GLU A 232 22.28 -0.15 -16.53
CA GLU A 232 22.26 1.20 -15.95
C GLU A 232 21.90 1.18 -14.46
N TYR A 233 20.99 0.28 -14.04
CA TYR A 233 20.66 0.06 -12.63
C TYR A 233 21.89 -0.35 -11.82
N ASN A 234 22.62 -1.38 -12.26
CA ASN A 234 23.84 -1.82 -11.57
C ASN A 234 24.94 -0.75 -11.56
N ARG A 235 25.05 0.04 -12.64
CA ARG A 235 25.96 1.20 -12.69
C ARG A 235 25.56 2.27 -11.67
N ALA A 236 24.26 2.56 -11.54
CA ALA A 236 23.75 3.53 -10.57
C ALA A 236 23.94 3.04 -9.12
N VAL A 237 23.63 1.78 -8.83
CA VAL A 237 23.88 1.17 -7.49
C VAL A 237 25.36 1.26 -7.13
N LYS A 238 26.26 0.92 -8.06
CA LYS A 238 27.71 1.06 -7.83
C LYS A 238 28.14 2.52 -7.65
N LYS A 239 27.55 3.45 -8.41
CA LYS A 239 27.85 4.89 -8.31
C LYS A 239 27.44 5.47 -6.95
N PHE A 240 26.35 4.99 -6.38
CA PHE A 240 25.80 5.49 -5.10
C PHE A 240 26.03 4.54 -3.93
N SER A 241 26.93 3.55 -4.03
CA SER A 241 27.11 2.51 -3.00
C SER A 241 27.43 3.10 -1.63
N SER A 242 28.30 4.10 -1.56
CA SER A 242 28.63 4.79 -0.30
C SER A 242 27.44 5.56 0.29
N VAL A 243 26.53 6.08 -0.55
CA VAL A 243 25.31 6.72 -0.06
C VAL A 243 24.34 5.67 0.46
N ILE A 244 24.20 4.53 -0.24
CA ILE A 244 23.36 3.41 0.17
C ILE A 244 23.81 2.84 1.52
N GLU A 245 25.13 2.65 1.71
CA GLU A 245 25.70 2.16 2.97
C GLU A 245 25.41 3.08 4.17
N ASN A 246 25.39 4.40 3.94
CA ASN A 246 25.15 5.39 5.00
C ASN A 246 23.67 5.70 5.20
N ASN A 247 22.89 5.72 4.13
CA ASN A 247 21.46 6.00 4.12
C ASN A 247 20.83 5.32 2.91
N GLU A 248 20.32 4.11 3.14
CA GLU A 248 19.80 3.22 2.11
C GLU A 248 18.72 3.90 1.24
N GLN A 249 17.74 4.54 1.88
CA GLN A 249 16.63 5.21 1.19
C GLN A 249 17.13 6.35 0.30
N LEU A 250 17.98 7.23 0.83
CA LEU A 250 18.56 8.32 0.04
C LEU A 250 19.40 7.78 -1.13
N GLY A 251 20.16 6.72 -0.89
CA GLY A 251 20.97 6.05 -1.91
C GLY A 251 20.09 5.52 -3.03
N TYR A 252 19.04 4.78 -2.71
CA TYR A 252 18.13 4.21 -3.69
C TYR A 252 17.24 5.25 -4.39
N ASN A 253 16.86 6.34 -3.71
CA ASN A 253 16.21 7.47 -4.36
C ASN A 253 17.11 8.08 -5.45
N LYS A 254 18.42 8.20 -5.20
CA LYS A 254 19.39 8.64 -6.22
C LYS A 254 19.53 7.62 -7.35
N VAL A 255 19.52 6.32 -7.04
CA VAL A 255 19.52 5.24 -8.05
C VAL A 255 18.32 5.37 -8.98
N VAL A 256 17.10 5.46 -8.43
CA VAL A 256 15.87 5.58 -9.23
C VAL A 256 15.95 6.77 -10.18
N ARG A 257 16.30 7.95 -9.67
CA ARG A 257 16.43 9.18 -10.48
C ARG A 257 17.47 9.05 -11.59
N GLU A 258 18.63 8.46 -11.30
CA GLU A 258 19.68 8.26 -12.30
C GLU A 258 19.27 7.26 -13.39
N VAL A 259 18.59 6.18 -13.01
CA VAL A 259 18.12 5.15 -13.95
C VAL A 259 17.05 5.72 -14.87
N LEU A 260 16.05 6.42 -14.32
CA LEU A 260 14.99 7.06 -15.11
C LEU A 260 15.54 8.10 -16.09
N LYS A 261 16.63 8.80 -15.73
CA LYS A 261 17.32 9.74 -16.63
C LYS A 261 18.05 9.07 -17.79
N LYS A 262 18.56 7.84 -17.61
CA LYS A 262 19.47 7.19 -18.57
C LYS A 262 18.82 6.11 -19.41
N VAL A 263 17.81 5.44 -18.89
CA VAL A 263 17.17 4.30 -19.56
C VAL A 263 16.13 4.82 -20.55
N LYS A 264 16.47 4.76 -21.84
CA LYS A 264 15.50 5.04 -22.91
C LYS A 264 14.29 4.11 -22.80
N GLY A 265 13.11 4.69 -23.00
CA GLY A 265 11.83 3.98 -22.96
C GLY A 265 11.26 3.76 -21.57
N LEU A 266 11.86 4.34 -20.52
CA LEU A 266 11.17 4.61 -19.25
C LEU A 266 10.87 6.12 -19.19
N ASN A 267 9.60 6.49 -19.31
CA ASN A 267 9.18 7.88 -19.34
C ASN A 267 8.40 8.21 -18.06
N VAL A 268 8.76 9.30 -17.39
CA VAL A 268 7.99 9.85 -16.27
C VAL A 268 7.07 10.93 -16.80
N ILE A 269 5.80 10.91 -16.40
CA ILE A 269 4.77 11.88 -16.79
C ILE A 269 4.19 12.49 -15.50
N GLY A 270 4.00 13.81 -15.48
CA GLY A 270 3.47 14.54 -14.31
C GLY A 270 4.52 15.10 -13.36
N GLU A 271 5.81 15.03 -13.73
CA GLU A 271 6.90 15.68 -13.00
C GLU A 271 7.01 17.18 -13.32
#